data_AF-A0A3Q1I796-F1
#
_entry.id   AF-A0A3Q1I796-F1
#
_cell.length_a   1.000
_cell.length_b   1.000
_cell.length_c   1.000
_cell.angle_alpha   90.00
_cell.angle_beta   90.00
_cell.angle_gamma   90.00
#
_symmetry.space_group_name_H-M   'P 1'
#
loop_
_entity.id
_entity.type
_entity.pdbx_description
1 polymer ?
#
loop_
_entity_poly.entity_id
_entity_poly.type
_entity_poly.pdbx_seq_one_letter_code
_entity_poly.pdbx_strand_id
1 'polypeptide(L)'
;FNSSDNSLASFTPAAPSSSTSTSTSSSSSSSSFPASAALLASSSSSSSSSASSPSTPSSSSPTSSSPTASVRPSHCTHFLGSTRCTCDVGFTISGRDNNICTDIDECRLFPLGQPGRLCVHQCVNTPGSFHCFCPVGYDLARDGRSCTDVNECENQRNNCTVNQICVNTNGGFQCVTVECPQMKNATYIKTSPTRCERNPCMLGDKPCTQAPNSISFHFLSVVSNMSAPRVLFRVSAARVLGDTLRFGLAGGRGRGHFSVQRSGRQTGTLLLVTPINGPATLEAEVEMSELEHNTLLGRYLTKVTLFVSPYEF
;
A
#
# COMPACT_ATOMS: atom_id res chain seq x y z
N PHE A 1 15.99 33.62 15.65
CA PHE A 1 17.30 33.16 15.15
C PHE A 1 17.07 32.27 13.93
N ASN A 2 17.90 32.42 12.89
CA ASN A 2 18.03 31.54 11.72
C ASN A 2 18.39 30.08 12.14
N SER A 3 18.32 29.03 11.31
CA SER A 3 18.06 28.93 9.85
C SER A 3 17.57 27.52 9.47
N SER A 4 17.08 27.38 8.23
CA SER A 4 17.25 26.28 7.23
C SER A 4 17.66 24.86 7.71
N ASP A 5 17.12 23.76 7.18
CA ASP A 5 17.29 23.42 5.76
C ASP A 5 16.24 22.46 5.14
N ASN A 6 16.43 22.17 3.85
CA ASN A 6 15.43 21.70 2.88
C ASN A 6 15.87 20.38 2.18
N SER A 7 14.93 19.47 1.89
CA SER A 7 15.15 18.42 0.88
C SER A 7 13.84 17.85 0.32
N LEU A 8 13.47 18.30 -0.88
CA LEU A 8 12.47 17.69 -1.77
C LEU A 8 13.15 16.66 -2.67
N ALA A 9 12.56 15.48 -2.83
CA ALA A 9 13.02 14.49 -3.80
C ALA A 9 12.42 14.76 -5.19
N SER A 10 13.27 15.04 -6.17
CA SER A 10 12.92 15.15 -7.59
C SER A 10 13.68 14.08 -8.38
N PHE A 11 12.96 13.25 -9.14
CA PHE A 11 13.55 12.23 -9.99
C PHE A 11 13.36 12.57 -11.48
N THR A 12 14.47 12.60 -12.21
CA THR A 12 14.52 12.59 -13.67
C THR A 12 15.36 11.38 -14.12
N PRO A 13 14.94 10.61 -15.13
CA PRO A 13 15.73 9.48 -15.61
C PRO A 13 16.82 9.95 -16.59
N ALA A 14 18.06 9.53 -16.36
CA ALA A 14 19.17 9.69 -17.28
C ALA A 14 19.46 8.36 -18.01
N ALA A 15 19.87 8.46 -19.28
CA ALA A 15 20.17 7.32 -20.15
C ALA A 15 21.52 6.65 -19.78
N PRO A 16 21.73 5.36 -20.11
CA PRO A 16 22.95 4.64 -19.75
C PRO A 16 24.13 5.01 -20.65
N SER A 17 25.29 5.24 -20.05
CA SER A 17 26.59 5.34 -20.75
C SER A 17 27.31 3.99 -20.75
N SER A 18 27.91 3.66 -21.89
CA SER A 18 28.76 2.48 -22.06
C SER A 18 30.16 2.74 -21.52
N SER A 19 30.77 1.73 -20.90
CA SER A 19 32.24 1.62 -20.86
C SER A 19 32.67 0.16 -20.81
N THR A 20 33.79 -0.11 -21.49
CA THR A 20 34.30 -1.44 -21.82
C THR A 20 35.36 -1.86 -20.82
N SER A 21 35.40 -3.13 -20.41
CA SER A 21 36.66 -3.77 -20.01
C SER A 21 36.62 -5.29 -20.21
N THR A 22 37.38 -5.73 -21.20
CA THR A 22 38.01 -7.05 -21.27
C THR A 22 38.90 -7.26 -20.03
N SER A 23 39.12 -8.45 -19.48
CA SER A 23 39.71 -9.60 -20.18
C SER A 23 39.83 -10.83 -19.26
N THR A 24 39.89 -12.02 -19.87
CA THR A 24 40.58 -13.26 -19.40
C THR A 24 40.21 -13.90 -18.05
N SER A 25 40.28 -15.22 -17.84
CA SER A 25 40.03 -16.42 -18.68
C SER A 25 40.47 -17.64 -17.88
N SER A 26 39.57 -18.60 -17.62
CA SER A 26 39.97 -19.98 -17.36
C SER A 26 38.82 -20.94 -17.63
N SER A 27 39.03 -21.79 -18.63
CA SER A 27 38.33 -23.03 -18.94
C SER A 27 38.21 -23.94 -17.69
N SER A 28 37.31 -24.92 -17.63
CA SER A 28 37.13 -25.95 -18.67
C SER A 28 35.88 -26.84 -18.48
N SER A 29 35.47 -27.48 -19.60
CA SER A 29 34.83 -28.81 -19.71
C SER A 29 33.52 -29.06 -18.92
N SER A 30 32.35 -29.04 -19.56
CA SER A 30 31.69 -30.17 -20.28
C SER A 30 30.83 -31.05 -19.34
N SER A 31 29.68 -31.62 -19.73
CA SER A 31 29.26 -32.04 -21.09
C SER A 31 27.73 -32.25 -21.22
N SER A 32 27.22 -31.95 -22.43
CA SER A 32 26.15 -32.68 -23.17
C SER A 32 24.76 -32.97 -22.54
N PHE A 33 23.73 -32.45 -23.24
CA PHE A 33 22.36 -33.01 -23.34
C PHE A 33 22.34 -34.46 -23.89
N PRO A 34 21.18 -35.14 -23.90
CA PRO A 34 20.27 -35.00 -25.06
C PRO A 34 18.81 -34.71 -24.70
N ALA A 35 18.06 -34.26 -25.72
CA ALA A 35 16.60 -34.07 -25.70
C ALA A 35 15.90 -35.13 -26.58
N SER A 36 14.56 -34.99 -26.77
CA SER A 36 13.68 -35.83 -27.61
C SER A 36 13.31 -37.20 -26.98
N ALA A 37 12.18 -37.88 -27.27
CA ALA A 37 10.87 -37.60 -27.91
C ALA A 37 10.00 -38.89 -27.77
N ALA A 38 8.67 -38.97 -27.98
CA ALA A 38 7.50 -38.07 -27.97
C ALA A 38 6.23 -38.94 -28.23
N LEU A 39 5.03 -38.34 -28.39
CA LEU A 39 3.76 -39.00 -28.84
C LEU A 39 3.10 -39.95 -27.79
N LEU A 40 1.79 -40.27 -27.78
CA LEU A 40 0.53 -39.67 -28.31
C LEU A 40 -0.68 -40.34 -27.59
N ALA A 41 -1.90 -39.88 -27.91
CA ALA A 41 -3.20 -40.58 -27.79
C ALA A 41 -3.93 -40.65 -26.43
N SER A 42 -4.84 -39.70 -26.25
CA SER A 42 -6.30 -39.92 -26.17
C SER A 42 -6.84 -41.22 -25.53
N SER A 43 -7.67 -41.09 -24.48
CA SER A 43 -9.14 -41.13 -24.64
C SER A 43 -9.90 -40.96 -23.32
N SER A 44 -11.14 -40.49 -23.42
CA SER A 44 -12.05 -40.15 -22.33
C SER A 44 -13.03 -41.27 -22.01
N SER A 45 -13.31 -41.52 -20.72
CA SER A 45 -14.63 -41.98 -20.29
C SER A 45 -14.92 -41.65 -18.83
N SER A 46 -15.98 -40.87 -18.62
CA SER A 46 -16.57 -40.57 -17.31
C SER A 46 -17.47 -41.71 -16.83
N SER A 47 -17.40 -42.05 -15.54
CA SER A 47 -18.56 -42.59 -14.82
C SER A 47 -18.43 -42.40 -13.30
N SER A 48 -19.46 -41.81 -12.72
CA SER A 48 -19.70 -41.62 -11.29
C SER A 48 -20.03 -42.94 -10.56
N SER A 49 -19.64 -43.06 -9.29
CA SER A 49 -20.46 -43.72 -8.25
C SER A 49 -19.98 -43.44 -6.82
N SER A 50 -20.83 -42.72 -6.07
CA SER A 50 -21.15 -42.88 -4.64
C SER A 50 -20.09 -43.30 -3.60
N ALA A 51 -19.81 -42.35 -2.71
CA ALA A 51 -19.91 -42.48 -1.25
C ALA A 51 -19.21 -43.65 -0.52
N SER A 52 -18.11 -43.33 0.18
CA SER A 52 -17.67 -44.00 1.39
C SER A 52 -17.01 -42.98 2.32
N SER A 53 -17.55 -42.82 3.53
CA SER A 53 -17.14 -41.80 4.49
C SER A 53 -15.76 -42.08 5.09
N PRO A 54 -14.83 -41.10 5.13
CA PRO A 54 -13.72 -41.10 6.06
C PRO A 54 -14.15 -40.47 7.40
N SER A 55 -13.75 -41.10 8.48
CA SER A 55 -14.07 -40.72 9.87
C SER A 55 -13.72 -39.26 10.19
N THR A 56 -14.58 -38.59 10.94
CA THR A 56 -14.31 -37.28 11.56
C THR A 56 -13.08 -37.36 12.49
N PRO A 57 -12.00 -36.60 12.25
CA PRO A 57 -11.05 -36.30 13.32
C PRO A 57 -11.74 -35.35 14.29
N SER A 58 -11.77 -35.72 15.57
CA SER A 58 -12.39 -34.95 16.65
C SER A 58 -11.84 -33.53 16.68
N SER A 59 -12.71 -32.56 16.92
CA SER A 59 -12.33 -31.18 17.19
C SER A 59 -11.58 -31.09 18.53
N SER A 60 -10.27 -31.36 18.52
CA SER A 60 -9.37 -30.90 19.56
C SER A 60 -9.19 -29.38 19.39
N SER A 61 -10.07 -28.61 20.01
CA SER A 61 -9.80 -27.20 20.29
C SER A 61 -8.38 -27.09 20.87
N PRO A 62 -7.51 -26.19 20.38
CA PRO A 62 -6.29 -25.87 21.11
C PRO A 62 -6.75 -25.26 22.44
N THR A 63 -6.66 -26.05 23.51
CA THR A 63 -6.94 -25.60 24.85
C THR A 63 -6.01 -24.42 25.13
N SER A 64 -6.59 -23.27 25.48
CA SER A 64 -5.86 -22.04 25.77
C SER A 64 -5.15 -22.13 27.11
N SER A 65 -4.18 -23.05 27.20
CA SER A 65 -3.15 -23.09 28.22
C SER A 65 -1.86 -22.62 27.57
N SER A 66 -1.69 -21.30 27.48
CA SER A 66 -0.34 -20.74 27.45
C SER A 66 0.40 -21.39 28.61
N PRO A 67 1.57 -22.02 28.40
CA PRO A 67 2.36 -22.49 29.51
C PRO A 67 2.70 -21.25 30.33
N THR A 68 2.21 -21.18 31.57
CA THR A 68 2.72 -20.19 32.51
C THR A 68 4.20 -20.53 32.70
N ALA A 69 5.06 -19.77 32.03
CA ALA A 69 6.51 -19.97 32.07
C ALA A 69 7.05 -19.52 33.43
N SER A 70 6.76 -20.36 34.42
CA SER A 70 7.23 -20.26 35.79
C SER A 70 8.59 -20.94 35.86
N VAL A 71 9.65 -20.14 35.79
CA VAL A 71 11.04 -20.57 35.79
C VAL A 71 11.62 -20.38 37.20
N ARG A 72 12.68 -21.12 37.55
CA ARG A 72 13.42 -20.87 38.80
C ARG A 72 14.36 -19.67 38.62
N PRO A 73 14.60 -18.84 39.65
CA PRO A 73 15.57 -17.76 39.57
C PRO A 73 16.96 -18.26 39.18
N SER A 74 17.60 -17.56 38.26
CA SER A 74 18.91 -17.91 37.69
C SER A 74 20.08 -17.57 38.61
N HIS A 75 19.93 -16.53 39.44
CA HIS A 75 20.98 -16.06 40.34
C HIS A 75 20.44 -15.76 41.73
N CYS A 76 20.97 -16.44 42.75
CA CYS A 76 20.58 -16.27 44.15
C CYS A 76 21.81 -16.02 45.03
N THR A 77 21.78 -14.94 45.80
CA THR A 77 22.85 -14.56 46.75
C THR A 77 22.33 -14.59 48.18
N HIS A 78 23.07 -15.23 49.08
CA HIS A 78 22.78 -15.20 50.52
C HIS A 78 23.45 -13.98 51.17
N PHE A 79 22.69 -13.20 51.95
CA PHE A 79 23.19 -12.02 52.66
C PHE A 79 22.53 -11.90 54.03
N LEU A 80 23.35 -11.91 55.10
CA LEU A 80 22.93 -11.70 56.50
C LEU A 80 21.68 -12.52 56.94
N GLY A 81 21.61 -13.79 56.54
CA GLY A 81 20.49 -14.69 56.89
C GLY A 81 19.26 -14.60 55.99
N SER A 82 19.29 -13.77 54.94
CA SER A 82 18.25 -13.69 53.90
C SER A 82 18.79 -14.12 52.53
N THR A 83 17.95 -14.76 51.72
CA THR A 83 18.30 -15.16 50.35
C THR A 83 17.64 -14.20 49.36
N ARG A 84 18.44 -13.45 48.61
CA ARG A 84 17.96 -12.59 47.54
C ARG A 84 18.22 -13.28 46.19
N CYS A 85 17.15 -13.69 45.54
CA CYS A 85 17.17 -14.19 44.17
C CYS A 85 16.79 -13.10 43.17
N THR A 86 17.31 -13.19 41.96
CA THR A 86 16.95 -12.36 40.80
C THR A 86 16.57 -13.25 39.62
N CYS A 87 15.57 -12.82 38.86
CA CYS A 87 15.14 -13.47 37.63
C CYS A 87 15.95 -12.99 36.43
N ASP A 88 15.92 -13.74 35.34
CA ASP A 88 16.43 -13.31 34.05
C ASP A 88 15.60 -12.17 33.46
N VAL A 89 16.15 -11.49 32.45
CA VAL A 89 15.45 -10.44 31.70
C VAL A 89 14.16 -11.01 31.09
N GLY A 90 13.07 -10.24 31.16
CA GLY A 90 11.73 -10.70 30.75
C GLY A 90 10.95 -11.45 31.82
N PHE A 91 11.51 -11.69 33.02
CA PHE A 91 10.82 -12.34 34.12
C PHE A 91 10.76 -11.47 35.39
N THR A 92 9.67 -11.60 36.14
CA THR A 92 9.46 -10.95 37.44
C THR A 92 9.28 -11.97 38.56
N ILE A 93 9.62 -11.60 39.79
CA ILE A 93 9.47 -12.46 40.96
C ILE A 93 7.99 -12.53 41.34
N SER A 94 7.44 -13.75 41.41
CA SER A 94 6.08 -14.01 41.85
C SER A 94 6.07 -14.97 43.04
N GLY A 95 5.24 -14.66 44.05
CA GLY A 95 5.10 -15.47 45.26
C GLY A 95 5.88 -14.92 46.46
N ARG A 96 5.55 -15.43 47.65
CA ARG A 96 6.04 -14.90 48.95
C ARG A 96 7.51 -15.22 49.23
N ASP A 97 8.04 -16.27 48.60
CA ASP A 97 9.33 -16.87 48.96
C ASP A 97 10.48 -16.49 48.00
N ASN A 98 10.26 -15.53 47.08
CA ASN A 98 11.21 -15.07 46.06
C ASN A 98 11.81 -16.16 45.13
N ASN A 99 11.21 -17.36 45.11
CA ASN A 99 11.77 -18.56 44.50
C ASN A 99 11.14 -18.96 43.15
N ILE A 100 10.20 -18.17 42.62
CA ILE A 100 9.55 -18.40 41.34
C ILE A 100 9.61 -17.12 40.51
N CYS A 101 10.10 -17.26 39.28
CA CYS A 101 10.13 -16.23 38.26
C CYS A 101 8.99 -16.49 37.28
N THR A 102 8.03 -15.58 37.19
CA THR A 102 6.99 -15.60 36.16
C THR A 102 7.33 -14.65 35.04
N ASP A 103 7.12 -15.12 33.82
CA ASP A 103 7.18 -14.34 32.60
C ASP A 103 6.41 -13.01 32.69
N ILE A 104 6.99 -11.94 32.15
CA ILE A 104 6.38 -10.61 32.08
C ILE A 104 5.62 -10.52 30.76
N ASP A 105 4.29 -10.57 30.80
CA ASP A 105 3.46 -10.41 29.61
C ASP A 105 3.52 -8.96 29.08
N GLU A 106 4.49 -8.63 28.24
CA GLU A 106 4.69 -7.27 27.75
C GLU A 106 3.53 -6.83 26.83
N CYS A 107 2.85 -7.78 26.18
CA CYS A 107 1.66 -7.52 25.39
C CYS A 107 0.47 -7.04 26.25
N ARG A 108 0.38 -7.46 27.53
CA ARG A 108 -0.58 -6.93 28.50
C ARG A 108 -0.15 -5.60 29.12
N LEU A 109 1.16 -5.39 29.30
CA LEU A 109 1.68 -4.11 29.82
C LEU A 109 1.56 -2.96 28.81
N PHE A 110 1.69 -3.26 27.52
CA PHE A 110 1.70 -2.27 26.43
C PHE A 110 0.65 -2.61 25.36
N PRO A 111 -0.65 -2.61 25.71
CA PRO A 111 -1.71 -3.09 24.83
C PRO A 111 -1.88 -2.23 23.57
N LEU A 112 -2.39 -2.87 22.53
CA LEU A 112 -2.70 -2.23 21.25
C LEU A 112 -3.72 -1.09 21.44
N GLY A 113 -3.55 -0.02 20.66
CA GLY A 113 -4.44 1.16 20.69
C GLY A 113 -4.17 2.17 21.82
N GLN A 114 -3.18 1.94 22.69
CA GLN A 114 -2.75 2.90 23.71
C GLN A 114 -1.48 3.67 23.28
N PRO A 115 -1.25 4.90 23.78
CA PRO A 115 0.02 5.60 23.60
C PRO A 115 1.15 4.78 24.26
N GLY A 116 2.24 4.55 23.52
CA GLY A 116 3.31 3.65 23.95
C GLY A 116 3.09 2.16 23.62
N ARG A 117 2.15 1.82 22.72
CA ARG A 117 1.96 0.45 22.20
C ARG A 117 3.28 -0.21 21.78
N LEU A 118 3.44 -1.50 22.11
CA LEU A 118 4.67 -2.25 21.87
C LEU A 118 4.86 -2.66 20.40
N CYS A 119 3.77 -3.13 19.78
CA CYS A 119 3.69 -3.54 18.39
C CYS A 119 2.70 -2.64 17.63
N VAL A 120 2.92 -2.44 16.33
CA VAL A 120 1.99 -1.66 15.49
C VAL A 120 0.69 -2.41 15.18
N HIS A 121 0.75 -3.73 14.95
CA HIS A 121 -0.42 -4.53 14.57
C HIS A 121 -0.77 -5.63 15.59
N GLN A 122 0.06 -6.66 15.75
CA GLN A 122 -0.19 -7.79 16.65
C GLN A 122 1.01 -8.02 17.57
N CYS A 123 0.73 -8.36 18.84
CA CYS A 123 1.73 -8.75 19.84
C CYS A 123 1.45 -10.17 20.32
N VAL A 124 2.49 -11.01 20.39
CA VAL A 124 2.44 -12.35 20.97
C VAL A 124 3.50 -12.45 22.05
N ASN A 125 3.06 -12.72 23.28
CA ASN A 125 3.94 -12.90 24.42
C ASN A 125 4.64 -14.28 24.35
N THR A 126 5.91 -14.33 24.75
CA THR A 126 6.75 -15.55 24.74
C THR A 126 7.61 -15.63 26.01
N PRO A 127 8.06 -16.82 26.44
CA PRO A 127 8.86 -16.92 27.67
C PRO A 127 10.15 -16.06 27.63
N GLY A 128 10.17 -14.98 28.41
CA GLY A 128 11.26 -14.02 28.53
C GLY A 128 11.30 -12.90 27.47
N SER A 129 10.29 -12.79 26.59
CA SER A 129 10.24 -11.75 25.56
C SER A 129 8.89 -11.69 24.82
N PHE A 130 8.80 -10.89 23.77
CA PHE A 130 7.62 -10.84 22.89
C PHE A 130 8.03 -10.86 21.41
N HIS A 131 7.09 -11.23 20.56
CA HIS A 131 7.20 -11.07 19.12
C HIS A 131 6.02 -10.26 18.56
N CYS A 132 6.35 -9.26 17.75
CA CYS A 132 5.37 -8.52 16.97
C CYS A 132 5.14 -9.19 15.62
N PHE A 133 3.89 -9.20 15.16
CA PHE A 133 3.50 -9.71 13.85
C PHE A 133 2.80 -8.62 13.03
N CYS A 134 3.07 -8.62 11.73
CA CYS A 134 2.47 -7.75 10.74
C CYS A 134 1.40 -8.50 9.93
N PRO A 135 0.40 -7.79 9.39
CA PRO A 135 -0.61 -8.41 8.55
C PRO A 135 -0.03 -8.80 7.17
N VAL A 136 -0.80 -9.59 6.41
CA VAL A 136 -0.44 -9.94 5.03
C VAL A 136 -0.23 -8.66 4.20
N GLY A 137 0.81 -8.66 3.36
CA GLY A 137 1.23 -7.49 2.58
C GLY A 137 2.23 -6.57 3.31
N TYR A 138 2.61 -6.88 4.56
CA TYR A 138 3.58 -6.09 5.34
C TYR A 138 4.68 -6.97 5.93
N ASP A 139 5.92 -6.50 5.85
CA ASP A 139 7.08 -7.07 6.52
C ASP A 139 7.33 -6.38 7.87
N LEU A 140 7.91 -7.10 8.83
CA LEU A 140 8.33 -6.54 10.12
C LEU A 140 9.59 -5.68 9.93
N ALA A 141 9.53 -4.42 10.35
CA ALA A 141 10.62 -3.48 10.23
C ALA A 141 11.81 -3.84 11.14
N ARG A 142 12.96 -3.18 10.91
CA ARG A 142 14.22 -3.42 11.65
C ARG A 142 14.15 -3.13 13.15
N ASP A 143 13.11 -2.43 13.62
CA ASP A 143 12.84 -2.20 15.04
C ASP A 143 12.14 -3.38 15.73
N GLY A 144 11.72 -4.40 14.97
CA GLY A 144 10.99 -5.56 15.44
C GLY A 144 9.56 -5.26 15.90
N ARG A 145 9.00 -4.08 15.57
CA ARG A 145 7.75 -3.55 16.14
C ARG A 145 6.83 -2.89 15.13
N SER A 146 7.40 -2.20 14.14
CA SER A 146 6.68 -1.51 13.07
C SER A 146 6.47 -2.41 11.86
N CYS A 147 5.46 -2.12 11.06
CA CYS A 147 5.15 -2.84 9.83
C CYS A 147 5.42 -1.96 8.62
N THR A 148 6.18 -2.47 7.65
CA THR A 148 6.47 -1.80 6.38
C THR A 148 5.78 -2.53 5.25
N ASP A 149 5.05 -1.77 4.43
CA ASP A 149 4.35 -2.24 3.24
C ASP A 149 5.31 -2.92 2.25
N VAL A 150 4.90 -4.08 1.71
CA VAL A 150 5.70 -4.85 0.74
C VAL A 150 5.33 -4.42 -0.67
N ASN A 151 6.19 -3.64 -1.32
CA ASN A 151 5.89 -3.14 -2.66
C ASN A 151 5.96 -4.25 -3.73
N GLU A 152 4.84 -4.88 -4.10
CA GLU A 152 4.85 -5.96 -5.11
C GLU A 152 5.04 -5.46 -6.55
N CYS A 153 4.84 -4.17 -6.80
CA CYS A 153 5.13 -3.54 -8.08
C CYS A 153 6.64 -3.43 -8.32
N GLU A 154 7.41 -3.01 -7.31
CA GLU A 154 8.89 -2.95 -7.39
C GLU A 154 9.53 -4.34 -7.32
N ASN A 155 9.02 -5.22 -6.44
CA ASN A 155 9.56 -6.57 -6.25
C ASN A 155 9.19 -7.56 -7.37
N GLN A 156 8.49 -7.12 -8.43
CA GLN A 156 8.00 -7.96 -9.54
C GLN A 156 7.17 -9.19 -9.07
N ARG A 157 6.49 -9.06 -7.91
CA ARG A 157 5.59 -10.08 -7.34
C ARG A 157 4.11 -9.81 -7.66
N ASN A 158 3.82 -8.75 -8.41
CA ASN A 158 2.50 -8.47 -8.93
C ASN A 158 2.13 -9.44 -10.05
N ASN A 159 0.85 -9.81 -10.14
CA ASN A 159 0.30 -10.67 -11.18
C ASN A 159 -0.42 -9.84 -12.27
N CYS A 160 0.13 -8.66 -12.62
CA CYS A 160 -0.48 -7.76 -13.59
C CYS A 160 -0.14 -8.18 -15.03
N THR A 161 -1.11 -8.06 -15.93
CA THR A 161 -0.88 -8.28 -17.37
C THR A 161 -0.14 -7.09 -18.01
N VAL A 162 0.48 -7.31 -19.17
CA VAL A 162 1.28 -6.30 -19.91
C VAL A 162 0.50 -5.01 -20.22
N ASN A 163 -0.83 -5.07 -20.31
CA ASN A 163 -1.69 -3.92 -20.59
C ASN A 163 -2.21 -3.19 -19.33
N GLN A 164 -1.89 -3.71 -18.14
CA GLN A 164 -2.26 -3.12 -16.85
C GLN A 164 -1.11 -2.32 -16.24
N ILE A 165 -1.46 -1.35 -15.42
CA ILE A 165 -0.52 -0.59 -14.59
C ILE A 165 -0.57 -1.21 -13.19
N CYS A 166 0.59 -1.60 -12.66
CA CYS A 166 0.69 -1.99 -11.25
C CYS A 166 0.67 -0.72 -10.39
N VAL A 167 -0.27 -0.67 -9.44
CA VAL A 167 -0.33 0.37 -8.40
C VAL A 167 -0.09 -0.31 -7.06
N ASN A 168 0.94 0.12 -6.36
CA ASN A 168 1.19 -0.36 -5.01
C ASN A 168 0.19 0.26 -4.02
N THR A 169 -0.28 -0.54 -3.07
CA THR A 169 -1.29 -0.15 -2.07
C THR A 169 -0.92 -0.64 -0.68
N ASN A 170 -1.35 0.06 0.37
CA ASN A 170 -1.02 -0.27 1.75
C ASN A 170 -1.66 -1.62 2.16
N GLY A 171 -0.90 -2.71 2.05
CA GLY A 171 -1.30 -4.11 2.24
C GLY A 171 -1.45 -4.94 0.95
N GLY A 172 -0.93 -4.49 -0.20
CA GLY A 172 -0.91 -5.28 -1.44
C GLY A 172 -0.83 -4.43 -2.72
N PHE A 173 -1.26 -4.96 -3.86
CA PHE A 173 -1.23 -4.22 -5.14
C PHE A 173 -2.57 -4.27 -5.89
N GLN A 174 -2.74 -3.33 -6.83
CA GLN A 174 -3.88 -3.26 -7.74
C GLN A 174 -3.40 -3.17 -9.20
N CYS A 175 -3.94 -4.03 -10.07
CA CYS A 175 -3.67 -4.01 -11.50
C CYS A 175 -4.75 -3.20 -12.23
N VAL A 176 -4.48 -1.92 -12.51
CA VAL A 176 -5.47 -1.00 -13.09
C VAL A 176 -5.34 -0.91 -14.61
N THR A 177 -6.46 -1.03 -15.32
CA THR A 177 -6.55 -0.77 -16.75
C THR A 177 -7.04 0.65 -16.98
N VAL A 178 -6.26 1.48 -17.68
CA VAL A 178 -6.67 2.84 -18.06
C VAL A 178 -7.18 2.84 -19.50
N GLU A 179 -8.49 3.04 -19.65
CA GLU A 179 -9.17 3.18 -20.93
C GLU A 179 -9.61 4.63 -21.15
N CYS A 180 -9.42 5.14 -22.37
CA CYS A 180 -9.87 6.48 -22.73
C CYS A 180 -11.38 6.44 -23.08
N PRO A 181 -12.22 7.29 -22.45
CA PRO A 181 -13.67 7.20 -22.61
C PRO A 181 -14.08 7.54 -24.04
N GLN A 182 -14.87 6.67 -24.66
CA GLN A 182 -15.48 6.91 -25.97
C GLN A 182 -16.81 7.64 -25.76
N MET A 183 -16.77 8.97 -25.69
CA MET A 183 -17.99 9.78 -25.60
C MET A 183 -18.61 9.91 -26.99
N LYS A 184 -19.96 9.90 -27.08
CA LYS A 184 -20.69 9.95 -28.37
C LYS A 184 -20.24 11.06 -29.31
N ASN A 185 -19.80 12.19 -28.75
CA ASN A 185 -19.39 13.39 -29.49
C ASN A 185 -17.93 13.81 -29.18
N ALA A 186 -17.11 12.96 -28.56
CA ALA A 186 -15.70 13.27 -28.31
C ALA A 186 -14.87 11.99 -28.24
N THR A 187 -13.91 11.85 -29.17
CA THR A 187 -12.95 10.74 -29.20
C THR A 187 -11.65 11.14 -28.52
N TYR A 188 -11.03 10.18 -27.84
CA TYR A 188 -9.81 10.38 -27.07
C TYR A 188 -8.74 9.37 -27.47
N ILE A 189 -7.50 9.83 -27.59
CA ILE A 189 -6.32 9.01 -27.82
C ILE A 189 -5.51 8.88 -26.53
N LYS A 190 -4.92 7.70 -26.30
CA LYS A 190 -4.06 7.42 -25.15
C LYS A 190 -2.65 7.95 -25.43
N THR A 191 -2.26 9.02 -24.76
CA THR A 191 -0.95 9.68 -24.96
C THR A 191 0.11 9.28 -23.93
N SER A 192 -0.31 8.68 -22.81
CA SER A 192 0.56 7.97 -21.88
C SER A 192 -0.22 6.85 -21.18
N PRO A 193 0.42 5.96 -20.38
CA PRO A 193 -0.29 4.94 -19.61
C PRO A 193 -1.48 5.50 -18.79
N THR A 194 -1.34 6.71 -18.24
CA THR A 194 -2.31 7.37 -17.35
C THR A 194 -2.90 8.67 -17.92
N ARG A 195 -2.79 8.93 -19.23
CA ARG A 195 -3.26 10.18 -19.84
C ARG A 195 -3.91 9.97 -21.21
N CYS A 196 -5.05 10.61 -21.39
CA CYS A 196 -5.79 10.68 -22.64
C CYS A 196 -5.90 12.14 -23.10
N GLU A 197 -5.75 12.40 -24.39
CA GLU A 197 -6.02 13.70 -25.01
C GLU A 197 -7.18 13.59 -26.00
N ARG A 198 -8.01 14.63 -26.08
CA ARG A 198 -9.16 14.68 -26.99
C ARG A 198 -8.68 14.99 -28.40
N ASN A 199 -9.24 14.30 -29.39
CA ASN A 199 -9.02 14.65 -30.80
C ASN A 199 -9.58 16.06 -31.12
N PRO A 200 -9.11 16.70 -32.20
CA PRO A 200 -9.69 17.95 -32.71
C PRO A 200 -11.20 17.80 -32.95
N CYS A 201 -11.98 18.76 -32.48
CA CYS A 201 -13.42 18.79 -32.67
C CYS A 201 -13.80 19.29 -34.07
N MET A 202 -14.88 18.75 -34.62
CA MET A 202 -15.49 19.30 -35.85
C MET A 202 -16.04 20.71 -35.59
N LEU A 203 -16.01 21.55 -36.63
CA LEU A 203 -16.47 22.93 -36.52
C LEU A 203 -17.98 22.96 -36.20
N GLY A 204 -18.35 23.66 -35.11
CA GLY A 204 -19.73 23.73 -34.62
C GLY A 204 -20.16 22.63 -33.65
N ASP A 205 -19.32 21.62 -33.38
CA ASP A 205 -19.61 20.58 -32.38
C ASP A 205 -19.45 21.12 -30.94
N LYS A 206 -20.55 21.69 -30.43
CA LYS A 206 -20.66 22.18 -29.04
C LYS A 206 -20.40 21.09 -27.99
N PRO A 207 -21.00 19.88 -28.05
CA PRO A 207 -20.71 18.86 -27.05
C PRO A 207 -19.24 18.36 -27.09
N CYS A 208 -18.59 18.30 -28.26
CA CYS A 208 -17.15 18.00 -28.34
C CYS A 208 -16.30 19.08 -27.67
N THR A 209 -16.54 20.35 -28.01
CA THR A 209 -15.78 21.50 -27.48
C THR A 209 -16.01 21.74 -25.98
N GLN A 210 -17.11 21.25 -25.42
CA GLN A 210 -17.38 21.25 -23.98
C GLN A 210 -16.78 20.05 -23.22
N ALA A 211 -16.33 18.99 -23.91
CA ALA A 211 -15.66 17.86 -23.27
C ALA A 211 -14.25 18.26 -22.78
N PRO A 212 -13.62 17.55 -21.83
CA PRO A 212 -12.23 17.80 -21.44
C PRO A 212 -11.24 17.72 -22.60
N ASN A 213 -10.29 18.66 -22.69
CA ASN A 213 -9.16 18.65 -23.63
C ASN A 213 -8.21 17.48 -23.32
N SER A 214 -8.00 17.18 -22.03
CA SER A 214 -7.29 15.98 -21.60
C SER A 214 -7.87 15.41 -20.30
N ILE A 215 -7.69 14.10 -20.12
CA ILE A 215 -8.10 13.35 -18.94
C ILE A 215 -6.84 12.67 -18.39
N SER A 216 -6.51 12.92 -17.11
CA SER A 216 -5.41 12.25 -16.41
C SER A 216 -5.94 11.37 -15.29
N PHE A 217 -5.26 10.25 -15.06
CA PHE A 217 -5.61 9.23 -14.07
C PHE A 217 -4.49 9.16 -13.03
N HIS A 218 -4.84 9.30 -11.76
CA HIS A 218 -3.90 9.26 -10.64
C HIS A 218 -4.41 8.27 -9.61
N PHE A 219 -3.51 7.44 -9.12
CA PHE A 219 -3.81 6.41 -8.14
C PHE A 219 -3.01 6.70 -6.88
N LEU A 220 -3.70 6.79 -5.74
CA LEU A 220 -3.11 7.10 -4.44
C LEU A 220 -3.43 5.97 -3.47
N SER A 221 -2.42 5.48 -2.77
CA SER A 221 -2.62 4.64 -1.59
C SER A 221 -2.67 5.50 -0.34
N VAL A 222 -3.61 5.22 0.56
CA VAL A 222 -3.77 5.94 1.83
C VAL A 222 -4.18 4.98 2.96
N VAL A 223 -3.84 5.34 4.19
CA VAL A 223 -4.26 4.61 5.39
C VAL A 223 -5.72 4.88 5.78
N SER A 224 -6.31 3.97 6.54
CA SER A 224 -7.61 4.12 7.21
C SER A 224 -7.59 5.25 8.25
N ASN A 225 -8.77 5.74 8.63
CA ASN A 225 -9.02 6.73 9.68
C ASN A 225 -8.17 8.02 9.55
N MET A 226 -7.83 8.38 8.31
CA MET A 226 -6.98 9.52 8.03
C MET A 226 -7.69 10.81 8.44
N SER A 227 -7.10 11.54 9.40
CA SER A 227 -7.70 12.74 9.99
C SER A 227 -7.92 13.84 8.96
N ALA A 228 -9.09 14.48 9.01
CA ALA A 228 -9.46 15.62 8.19
C ALA A 228 -9.40 16.93 9.00
N PRO A 229 -9.09 18.09 8.38
CA PRO A 229 -8.81 18.27 6.96
C PRO A 229 -7.35 17.90 6.60
N ARG A 230 -7.15 17.29 5.42
CA ARG A 230 -5.81 16.93 4.91
C ARG A 230 -5.70 17.11 3.40
N VAL A 231 -4.55 17.58 2.93
CA VAL A 231 -4.22 17.65 1.50
C VAL A 231 -3.96 16.25 0.95
N LEU A 232 -4.72 15.85 -0.08
CA LEU A 232 -4.57 14.56 -0.76
C LEU A 232 -3.76 14.70 -2.06
N PHE A 233 -4.10 15.70 -2.87
CA PHE A 233 -3.54 15.85 -4.20
C PHE A 233 -3.50 17.33 -4.62
N ARG A 234 -2.51 17.72 -5.42
CA ARG A 234 -2.41 19.07 -6.00
C ARG A 234 -2.46 18.99 -7.52
N VAL A 235 -3.42 19.70 -8.10
CA VAL A 235 -3.58 19.86 -9.55
C VAL A 235 -2.96 21.18 -9.96
N SER A 236 -2.05 21.16 -10.94
CA SER A 236 -1.36 22.35 -11.43
C SER A 236 -1.55 22.49 -12.94
N ALA A 237 -1.85 23.70 -13.41
CA ALA A 237 -1.86 24.00 -14.83
C ALA A 237 -0.41 24.11 -15.36
N ALA A 238 -0.06 23.31 -16.37
CA ALA A 238 1.29 23.33 -16.95
C ALA A 238 1.58 24.61 -17.75
N ARG A 239 0.55 25.19 -18.35
CA ARG A 239 0.52 26.53 -18.95
C ARG A 239 -0.86 27.12 -18.68
N VAL A 240 -0.94 28.45 -18.67
CA VAL A 240 -2.22 29.16 -18.62
C VAL A 240 -2.15 30.24 -19.68
N LEU A 241 -3.00 30.09 -20.70
CA LEU A 241 -3.19 31.04 -21.79
C LEU A 241 -4.27 32.07 -21.41
N GLY A 242 -5.27 31.65 -20.62
CA GLY A 242 -6.31 32.53 -20.08
C GLY A 242 -5.94 33.24 -18.78
N ASP A 243 -6.74 34.21 -18.36
CA ASP A 243 -6.54 34.94 -17.10
C ASP A 243 -7.03 34.19 -15.86
N THR A 244 -8.03 33.31 -16.03
CA THR A 244 -8.78 32.71 -14.93
C THR A 244 -8.82 31.19 -15.00
N LEU A 245 -8.36 30.54 -13.92
CA LEU A 245 -8.60 29.11 -13.67
C LEU A 245 -9.69 28.93 -12.61
N ARG A 246 -10.64 28.04 -12.89
CA ARG A 246 -11.63 27.53 -11.94
C ARG A 246 -11.36 26.06 -11.67
N PHE A 247 -11.44 25.66 -10.41
CA PHE A 247 -11.27 24.27 -9.97
C PHE A 247 -12.56 23.83 -9.28
N GLY A 248 -12.99 22.59 -9.49
CA GLY A 248 -14.18 22.03 -8.86
C GLY A 248 -14.20 20.50 -8.88
N LEU A 249 -15.18 19.92 -8.20
CA LEU A 249 -15.49 18.49 -8.30
C LEU A 249 -16.57 18.30 -9.36
N ALA A 250 -16.23 17.60 -10.45
CA ALA A 250 -17.19 17.20 -11.48
C ALA A 250 -17.97 15.94 -11.09
N GLY A 251 -17.39 15.07 -10.25
CA GLY A 251 -17.96 13.77 -9.94
C GLY A 251 -17.08 12.91 -9.03
N GLY A 252 -17.35 11.60 -9.06
CA GLY A 252 -16.65 10.59 -8.26
C GLY A 252 -17.52 9.92 -7.19
N ARG A 253 -17.07 8.73 -6.74
CA ARG A 253 -17.77 7.88 -5.77
C ARG A 253 -17.56 8.26 -4.29
N GLY A 254 -16.76 9.29 -3.98
CA GLY A 254 -16.53 9.78 -2.61
C GLY A 254 -17.27 11.08 -2.24
N ARG A 255 -18.57 11.20 -2.57
CA ARG A 255 -19.37 12.41 -2.23
C ARG A 255 -19.34 12.69 -0.72
N GLY A 256 -19.03 13.94 -0.35
CA GLY A 256 -18.93 14.38 1.05
C GLY A 256 -17.55 14.21 1.69
N HIS A 257 -16.68 13.33 1.17
CA HIS A 257 -15.31 13.17 1.69
C HIS A 257 -14.33 14.21 1.13
N PHE A 258 -14.60 14.73 -0.06
CA PHE A 258 -13.65 15.56 -0.80
C PHE A 258 -14.17 17.00 -0.98
N SER A 259 -13.23 17.94 -0.95
CA SER A 259 -13.42 19.32 -1.38
C SER A 259 -12.26 19.73 -2.29
N VAL A 260 -12.53 20.60 -3.26
CA VAL A 260 -11.47 21.18 -4.12
C VAL A 260 -11.41 22.67 -3.84
N GLN A 261 -10.22 23.14 -3.47
CA GLN A 261 -9.96 24.55 -3.18
C GLN A 261 -8.82 25.07 -4.03
N ARG A 262 -8.87 26.36 -4.40
CA ARG A 262 -7.77 27.02 -5.12
C ARG A 262 -6.67 27.39 -4.13
N SER A 263 -5.47 26.82 -4.33
CA SER A 263 -4.32 27.03 -3.44
C SER A 263 -3.30 28.05 -3.97
N GLY A 264 -3.49 28.58 -5.18
CA GLY A 264 -2.55 29.52 -5.80
C GLY A 264 -3.04 30.06 -7.15
N ARG A 265 -2.19 30.76 -7.90
CA ARG A 265 -2.58 31.33 -9.22
C ARG A 265 -2.87 30.23 -10.25
N GLN A 266 -2.10 29.14 -10.23
CA GLN A 266 -2.16 28.05 -11.22
C GLN A 266 -2.46 26.67 -10.62
N THR A 267 -2.83 26.63 -9.32
CA THR A 267 -2.86 25.39 -8.53
C THR A 267 -4.18 25.23 -7.76
N GLY A 268 -4.84 24.09 -7.96
CA GLY A 268 -5.94 23.59 -7.14
C GLY A 268 -5.46 22.48 -6.20
N THR A 269 -6.19 22.25 -5.12
CA THR A 269 -5.88 21.22 -4.12
C THR A 269 -7.13 20.42 -3.79
N LEU A 270 -7.02 19.11 -3.94
CA LEU A 270 -7.98 18.13 -3.45
C LEU A 270 -7.71 17.92 -1.96
N LEU A 271 -8.70 18.26 -1.15
CA LEU A 271 -8.70 18.14 0.30
C LEU A 271 -9.62 17.01 0.72
N LEU A 272 -9.16 16.20 1.65
CA LEU A 272 -10.03 15.41 2.51
C LEU A 272 -10.70 16.35 3.52
N VAL A 273 -12.02 16.30 3.61
CA VAL A 273 -12.82 17.11 4.55
C VAL A 273 -13.59 16.30 5.58
N THR A 274 -13.82 15.01 5.34
CA THR A 274 -14.29 14.06 6.36
C THR A 274 -13.39 12.82 6.36
N PRO A 275 -13.14 12.19 7.53
CA PRO A 275 -12.29 11.00 7.60
C PRO A 275 -12.84 9.86 6.74
N ILE A 276 -11.96 9.00 6.24
CA ILE A 276 -12.33 7.79 5.51
C ILE A 276 -11.90 6.58 6.32
N ASN A 277 -12.83 5.65 6.49
CA ASN A 277 -12.55 4.33 7.05
C ASN A 277 -12.31 3.36 5.89
N GLY A 278 -11.25 2.57 5.97
CA GLY A 278 -11.02 1.47 5.05
C GLY A 278 -11.60 0.13 5.54
N PRO A 279 -11.48 -0.94 4.74
CA PRO A 279 -10.95 -0.94 3.38
C PRO A 279 -11.97 -0.35 2.39
N ALA A 280 -11.52 0.57 1.53
CA ALA A 280 -12.39 1.24 0.56
C ALA A 280 -11.64 1.63 -0.71
N THR A 281 -12.37 1.78 -1.83
CA THR A 281 -11.87 2.43 -3.03
C THR A 281 -12.78 3.61 -3.35
N LEU A 282 -12.21 4.83 -3.28
CA LEU A 282 -12.93 6.07 -3.53
C LEU A 282 -12.40 6.75 -4.79
N GLU A 283 -13.26 7.51 -5.44
CA GLU A 283 -12.91 8.26 -6.65
C GLU A 283 -13.34 9.72 -6.49
N ALA A 284 -12.47 10.63 -6.94
CA ALA A 284 -12.73 12.05 -7.06
C ALA A 284 -12.40 12.51 -8.49
N GLU A 285 -13.35 13.15 -9.16
CA GLU A 285 -13.12 13.74 -10.48
C GLU A 285 -12.97 15.25 -10.32
N VAL A 286 -11.74 15.73 -10.39
CA VAL A 286 -11.41 17.15 -10.28
C VAL A 286 -11.38 17.77 -11.67
N GLU A 287 -12.26 18.74 -11.92
CA GLU A 287 -12.23 19.54 -13.14
C GLU A 287 -11.43 20.83 -12.89
N MET A 288 -10.55 21.15 -13.85
CA MET A 288 -9.98 22.47 -14.03
C MET A 288 -10.53 23.07 -15.33
N SER A 289 -11.23 24.20 -15.22
CA SER A 289 -11.69 25.00 -16.36
C SER A 289 -10.79 26.23 -16.53
N GLU A 290 -10.33 26.47 -17.75
CA GLU A 290 -9.50 27.61 -18.16
C GLU A 290 -10.35 28.63 -18.93
N LEU A 291 -10.31 29.89 -18.50
CA LEU A 291 -11.14 30.96 -19.05
C LEU A 291 -10.35 32.23 -19.36
N GLU A 292 -10.68 32.85 -20.48
CA GLU A 292 -10.22 34.17 -20.93
C GLU A 292 -11.46 35.06 -21.09
N HIS A 293 -11.52 36.20 -20.40
CA HIS A 293 -12.69 37.10 -20.42
C HIS A 293 -14.05 36.38 -20.19
N ASN A 294 -14.08 35.40 -19.27
CA ASN A 294 -15.20 34.45 -19.01
C ASN A 294 -15.57 33.49 -20.15
N THR A 295 -14.88 33.52 -21.30
CA THR A 295 -15.00 32.50 -22.36
C THR A 295 -14.18 31.27 -22.00
N LEU A 296 -14.75 30.07 -22.17
CA LEU A 296 -14.07 28.81 -21.89
C LEU A 296 -13.04 28.49 -22.99
N LEU A 297 -11.75 28.46 -22.64
CA LEU A 297 -10.67 28.04 -23.54
C LEU A 297 -10.45 26.51 -23.50
N GLY A 298 -10.67 25.89 -22.34
CA GLY A 298 -10.43 24.47 -22.18
C GLY A 298 -10.90 23.92 -20.84
N ARG A 299 -11.14 22.61 -20.81
CA ARG A 299 -11.38 21.83 -19.60
C ARG A 299 -10.34 20.74 -19.47
N TYR A 300 -9.96 20.40 -18.25
CA TYR A 300 -9.00 19.35 -17.95
C TYR A 300 -9.55 18.53 -16.78
N LEU A 301 -9.66 17.22 -16.96
CA LEU A 301 -10.24 16.33 -15.96
C LEU A 301 -9.14 15.49 -15.32
N THR A 302 -9.10 15.49 -13.99
CA THR A 302 -8.16 14.70 -13.20
C THR A 302 -8.97 13.70 -12.39
N LYS A 303 -8.93 12.42 -12.78
CA LYS A 303 -9.53 11.33 -12.01
C LYS A 303 -8.51 10.86 -10.99
N VAL A 304 -8.85 11.00 -9.71
CA VAL A 304 -8.04 10.53 -8.58
C VAL A 304 -8.75 9.35 -7.94
N THR A 305 -8.16 8.17 -8.02
CA THR A 305 -8.61 6.96 -7.34
C THR A 305 -7.79 6.77 -6.07
N LEU A 306 -8.46 6.64 -4.93
CA LEU A 306 -7.84 6.39 -3.63
C LEU A 306 -8.12 4.96 -3.21
N PHE A 307 -7.05 4.19 -3.00
CA PHE A 307 -7.08 2.87 -2.36
C PHE A 307 -6.82 3.08 -0.87
N VAL A 308 -7.83 2.79 -0.05
CA VAL A 308 -7.79 2.99 1.40
C VAL A 308 -7.52 1.64 2.06
N SER A 309 -6.38 1.54 2.74
CA SER A 309 -5.99 0.36 3.52
C SER A 309 -7.04 0.01 4.59
N PRO A 310 -7.21 -1.27 4.98
CA PRO A 310 -7.90 -1.59 6.22
C PRO A 310 -7.15 -1.12 7.49
N TYR A 311 -5.87 -0.77 7.39
CA TYR A 311 -5.02 -0.38 8.52
C TYR A 311 -4.76 1.12 8.60
N GLU A 312 -4.48 1.62 9.81
CA GLU A 312 -4.19 3.04 10.10
C GLU A 312 -2.69 3.40 10.06
N PHE A 313 -1.84 2.47 9.61
CA PHE A 313 -0.37 2.56 9.65
C PHE A 313 0.28 2.30 8.27
#